data_AF-A0A180FIA0-F1
#
_entry.id   AF-A0A180FIA0-F1
#
_cell.length_a   1.000
_cell.length_b   1.000
_cell.length_c   1.000
_cell.angle_alpha   90.00
_cell.angle_beta   90.00
_cell.angle_gamma   90.00
#
_symmetry.space_group_name_H-M   'P 1'
#
loop_
_entity.id
_entity.type
_entity.pdbx_description
1 polymer ?
#
loop_
_entity_poly.entity_id
_entity_poly.type
_entity_poly.pdbx_seq_one_letter_code
_entity_poly.pdbx_strand_id
1 'polypeptide(L)'
;MKLWETVGEPDVSFYCSDCWKSYGEFIPAEKHLQTKAETFTVEGYNSRIRHYLARFKRKGKCYGKAEHMIEKSLNLLFLKLNNELTIFN
;
A
#
# COMPACT_ATOMS: atom_id res chain seq x y z
N MET A 1 5.62 -4.06 23.46
CA MET A 1 5.05 -5.37 23.10
C MET A 1 3.54 -5.34 22.87
N LYS A 2 2.70 -4.72 23.71
CA LYS A 2 1.22 -4.73 23.56
C LYS A 2 0.65 -4.52 22.15
N LEU A 3 1.24 -3.63 21.35
CA LEU A 3 0.72 -3.28 20.03
C LEU A 3 1.00 -4.39 18.97
N TRP A 4 2.10 -5.13 19.08
CA TRP A 4 2.45 -6.22 18.14
C TRP A 4 1.53 -7.41 18.35
N GLU A 5 1.28 -7.75 19.62
CA GLU A 5 0.33 -8.78 20.03
C GLU A 5 -1.11 -8.50 19.54
N THR A 6 -1.48 -7.23 19.34
CA THR A 6 -2.81 -6.85 18.85
C THR A 6 -2.98 -7.02 17.34
N VAL A 7 -1.89 -6.96 16.57
CA VAL A 7 -1.93 -7.13 15.11
C VAL A 7 -2.29 -8.58 14.73
N GLY A 8 -2.13 -9.51 15.68
CA GLY A 8 -2.19 -10.94 15.42
C GLY A 8 -0.95 -11.40 14.66
N GLU A 9 -0.71 -12.71 14.62
CA GLU A 9 0.30 -13.30 13.74
C GLU A 9 -0.39 -13.79 12.46
N PRO A 10 -0.55 -12.95 11.42
CA PRO A 10 -0.84 -13.49 10.10
C PRO A 10 0.33 -14.41 9.70
N ASP A 11 0.02 -15.50 8.99
CA ASP A 11 1.02 -16.47 8.53
C ASP A 11 1.93 -15.86 7.46
N VAL A 12 2.90 -15.06 7.92
CA VAL A 12 3.82 -14.25 7.12
C VAL A 12 5.23 -14.56 7.58
N SER A 13 6.11 -14.91 6.63
CA SER A 13 7.49 -15.31 6.93
C SER A 13 8.36 -14.15 7.43
N PHE A 14 8.18 -12.94 6.87
CA PHE A 14 8.90 -11.73 7.28
C PHE A 14 8.18 -10.46 6.82
N TYR A 15 8.48 -9.34 7.46
CA TYR A 15 7.98 -8.01 7.15
C TYR A 15 9.11 -7.15 6.60
N CYS A 16 8.88 -6.53 5.45
CA CYS A 16 9.79 -5.53 4.91
C CYS A 16 9.34 -4.12 5.32
N SER A 17 10.25 -3.30 5.82
CA SER A 17 9.98 -1.88 6.05
C SER A 17 11.13 -1.01 5.56
N ASP A 18 10.87 0.30 5.53
CA ASP A 18 11.94 1.27 5.43
C ASP A 18 12.80 1.28 6.70
N CYS A 19 13.90 2.03 6.68
CA CYS A 19 14.80 2.14 7.82
C CYS A 19 14.30 3.12 8.91
N TRP A 20 12.99 3.34 9.03
CA TRP A 20 12.44 4.19 10.08
C TRP A 20 12.52 3.50 11.45
N LYS A 21 13.04 4.23 12.45
CA LYS A 21 13.37 3.70 13.79
C LYS A 21 12.20 2.98 14.46
N SER A 22 11.00 3.53 14.35
CA SER A 22 9.77 2.98 14.94
C SER A 22 9.46 1.55 14.49
N TYR A 23 9.84 1.13 13.27
CA TYR A 23 9.61 -0.25 12.83
C TYR A 23 10.53 -1.23 13.55
N GLY A 24 11.80 -0.90 13.73
CA GLY A 24 12.76 -1.76 14.46
C GLY A 24 12.46 -1.85 15.96
N GLU A 25 11.78 -0.86 16.54
CA GLU A 25 11.29 -0.91 17.93
C GLU A 25 9.98 -1.71 18.08
N PHE A 26 9.27 -1.94 16.97
CA PHE A 26 7.92 -2.50 16.97
C PHE A 26 7.85 -3.95 16.46
N ILE A 27 8.54 -4.25 15.36
CA ILE A 27 8.54 -5.56 14.69
C ILE A 27 9.65 -6.42 15.31
N PRO A 28 9.39 -7.69 15.66
CA PRO A 28 10.42 -8.60 16.14
C PRO A 28 11.58 -8.71 15.13
N ALA A 29 12.82 -8.59 15.61
CA ALA A 29 14.01 -8.58 14.75
C ALA A 29 14.14 -9.84 13.88
N GLU A 30 13.66 -10.98 14.37
CA GLU A 30 13.62 -12.26 13.65
C GLU A 30 12.64 -12.29 12.46
N LYS A 31 11.63 -11.41 12.48
CA LYS A 31 10.63 -11.26 11.40
C LYS A 31 10.81 -9.96 10.61
N HIS A 32 11.85 -9.18 10.87
CA HIS A 32 11.99 -7.83 10.30
C HIS A 32 13.16 -7.71 9.31
N LEU A 33 12.83 -7.37 8.07
CA LEU A 33 13.81 -7.03 7.03
C LEU A 33 13.73 -5.53 6.71
N GLN A 34 14.81 -4.79 6.96
CA GLN A 34 14.90 -3.37 6.65
C GLN A 34 15.71 -3.14 5.38
N THR A 35 15.01 -2.97 4.26
CA THR A 35 15.66 -2.88 2.96
C THR A 35 14.85 -2.00 2.01
N LYS A 36 15.55 -1.13 1.29
CA LYS A 36 14.93 -0.19 0.35
C LYS A 36 14.52 -0.85 -0.97
N ALA A 37 15.15 -1.96 -1.35
CA ALA A 37 14.83 -2.62 -2.62
C ALA A 37 13.42 -3.24 -2.59
N GLU A 38 12.96 -3.67 -1.43
CA GLU A 38 11.69 -4.32 -1.19
C GLU A 38 10.56 -3.30 -1.00
N THR A 39 10.87 -2.08 -0.53
CA THR A 39 9.88 -0.98 -0.44
C THR A 39 9.72 -0.19 -1.73
N PHE A 40 10.73 -0.22 -2.63
CA PHE A 40 10.71 0.55 -3.88
C PHE A 40 9.45 0.32 -4.72
N THR A 41 9.03 -0.93 -4.86
CA THR A 41 7.84 -1.30 -5.62
C THR A 41 6.57 -0.69 -5.02
N VAL A 42 6.42 -0.77 -3.69
CA VAL A 42 5.26 -0.22 -2.96
C VAL A 42 5.24 1.30 -3.06
N GLU A 43 6.39 1.96 -2.92
CA GLU A 43 6.53 3.41 -3.11
C GLU A 43 6.16 3.84 -4.54
N GLY A 44 6.59 3.07 -5.55
CA GLY A 44 6.24 3.28 -6.95
C GLY A 44 4.74 3.19 -7.20
N TYR A 45 4.07 2.17 -6.65
CA TYR A 45 2.62 2.04 -6.74
C TYR A 45 1.89 3.18 -6.04
N ASN A 46 2.31 3.54 -4.83
CA ASN A 46 1.75 4.67 -4.09
C ASN A 46 1.89 5.99 -4.84
N SER A 47 3.01 6.19 -5.54
CA SER A 47 3.23 7.33 -6.42
C SER A 47 2.24 7.34 -7.58
N ARG A 48 2.09 6.21 -8.30
CA ARG A 48 1.12 6.07 -9.41
C ARG A 48 -0.31 6.34 -8.96
N ILE A 49 -0.74 5.77 -7.83
CA ILE A 49 -2.09 5.98 -7.28
C ILE A 49 -2.32 7.48 -7.01
N ARG A 50 -1.38 8.16 -6.34
CA ARG A 50 -1.51 9.60 -6.06
C ARG A 50 -1.40 10.48 -7.30
N HIS A 51 -0.70 10.02 -8.33
CA HIS A 51 -0.56 10.72 -9.59
C HIS A 51 -1.88 10.72 -10.38
N TYR A 52 -2.49 9.55 -10.56
CA TYR A 52 -3.69 9.41 -11.40
C TYR A 52 -5.00 9.68 -10.66
N LEU A 53 -5.08 9.32 -9.38
CA LEU A 53 -6.33 9.40 -8.62
C LEU A 53 -6.29 10.58 -7.64
N ALA A 54 -6.89 11.71 -8.04
CA ALA A 54 -6.96 12.93 -7.24
C ALA A 54 -7.54 12.72 -5.82
N ARG A 55 -8.40 11.71 -5.66
CA ARG A 55 -8.97 11.31 -4.36
C ARG A 55 -7.95 10.81 -3.33
N PHE A 56 -6.78 10.35 -3.77
CA PHE A 56 -5.68 9.97 -2.89
C PHE A 56 -4.64 11.09 -2.69
N LYS A 57 -4.80 12.22 -3.40
CA LYS A 57 -3.90 13.38 -3.30
C LYS A 57 -4.27 14.32 -2.15
N ARG A 58 -5.57 14.58 -1.92
CA ARG A 58 -6.02 15.57 -0.93
C ARG A 58 -7.21 15.09 -0.11
N LYS A 59 -6.93 14.65 1.12
CA LYS A 59 -7.89 14.10 2.09
C LYS A 59 -9.13 14.98 2.32
N GLY A 60 -8.99 16.30 2.32
CA GLY A 60 -10.08 17.24 2.64
C GLY A 60 -10.94 17.71 1.47
N LYS A 61 -10.61 17.39 0.21
CA LYS A 61 -11.36 17.91 -0.96
C LYS A 61 -11.92 16.80 -1.85
N CYS A 62 -11.18 15.72 -2.00
CA CYS A 62 -11.55 14.64 -2.89
C CYS A 62 -11.50 13.36 -2.05
N TYR A 63 -12.61 12.95 -1.48
CA TYR A 63 -12.71 11.71 -0.69
C TYR A 63 -13.78 10.80 -1.30
N GLY A 64 -13.63 9.49 -1.09
CA GLY A 64 -14.68 8.54 -1.47
C GLY A 64 -15.73 8.50 -0.39
N LYS A 65 -16.99 8.47 -0.80
CA LYS A 65 -18.13 8.30 0.11
C LYS A 65 -18.49 6.82 0.31
N ALA A 66 -17.95 5.94 -0.53
CA ALA A 66 -18.23 4.51 -0.49
C ALA A 66 -16.96 3.72 -0.82
N GLU A 67 -16.74 2.65 -0.07
CA GLU A 67 -15.58 1.76 -0.20
C GLU A 67 -15.53 1.07 -1.57
N HIS A 68 -16.66 0.55 -2.05
CA HIS A 68 -16.72 -0.10 -3.37
C HIS A 68 -16.31 0.84 -4.52
N MET A 69 -16.49 2.16 -4.40
CA MET A 69 -16.02 3.12 -5.41
C MET A 69 -14.51 3.31 -5.37
N ILE A 70 -13.89 3.15 -4.20
CA ILE A 70 -12.44 3.16 -4.02
C ILE A 70 -11.84 1.98 -4.77
N GLU A 71 -12.38 0.80 -4.50
CA GLU A 71 -11.97 -0.46 -5.10
C GLU A 71 -12.10 -0.40 -6.63
N LYS A 72 -13.27 -0.01 -7.15
CA LYS A 72 -13.49 0.16 -8.60
C LYS A 72 -12.51 1.14 -9.24
N SER A 73 -12.19 2.25 -8.56
CA SER A 73 -11.24 3.25 -9.09
C SER A 73 -9.82 2.69 -9.18
N LEU A 74 -9.40 1.90 -8.18
CA LEU A 74 -8.09 1.24 -8.17
C LEU A 74 -8.04 0.15 -9.25
N ASN A 75 -9.04 -0.72 -9.31
CA ASN A 75 -9.12 -1.78 -10.33
C ASN A 75 -9.09 -1.21 -11.74
N LEU A 76 -9.85 -0.14 -12.01
CA LEU A 76 -9.85 0.52 -13.30
C LEU A 76 -8.47 1.11 -13.65
N LEU A 77 -7.79 1.73 -12.68
CA LEU A 77 -6.44 2.25 -12.88
C LEU A 77 -5.47 1.12 -13.22
N PHE A 78 -5.49 0.02 -12.47
CA PHE A 78 -4.55 -1.08 -12.69
C PHE A 78 -4.82 -1.81 -14.00
N LEU A 79 -6.08 -2.08 -14.35
CA LEU A 79 -6.44 -2.62 -15.66
C LEU A 79 -5.95 -1.70 -16.78
N LYS A 80 -6.04 -0.36 -16.62
CA LYS A 80 -5.50 0.59 -17.61
C LYS A 80 -3.98 0.47 -17.73
N LEU A 81 -3.27 0.46 -16.61
CA LEU A 81 -1.80 0.41 -16.57
C LEU A 81 -1.25 -0.92 -17.09
N ASN A 82 -2.02 -2.01 -16.95
CA ASN A 82 -1.70 -3.33 -17.48
C ASN A 82 -2.13 -3.52 -18.94
N ASN A 83 -2.79 -2.54 -19.56
CA ASN A 83 -3.40 -2.65 -20.89
C ASN A 83 -4.45 -3.78 -21.00
N GLU A 84 -5.18 -4.05 -19.92
CA GLU A 84 -6.21 -5.09 -19.83
C GLU A 84 -7.64 -4.53 -19.98
N LEU A 85 -7.78 -3.23 -20.23
CA LEU A 85 -9.09 -2.60 -20.43
C LEU A 85 -9.68 -2.94 -21.79
N THR A 86 -10.63 -3.87 -21.78
CA THR A 86 -11.37 -4.33 -22.96
C THR A 86 -12.23 -3.25 -23.62
N ILE A 87 -12.58 -2.16 -22.92
CA ILE A 87 -13.38 -1.05 -23.45
C ILE A 87 -12.64 -0.19 -24.50
N PHE A 88 -11.33 -0.36 -24.65
CA PHE A 88 -10.51 0.34 -25.64
C PHE A 88 -10.00 -0.59 -26.76
N ASN A 89 -10.44 -1.85 -26.77
CA ASN A 89 -10.12 -2.85 -27.80
C ASN A 89 -11.26 -2.99 -28.81
#